data_AF-A0A2A2B0F4-F1
#
_entry.id   AF-A0A2A2B0F4-F1
#
_cell.length_a   1.000
_cell.length_b   1.000
_cell.length_c   1.000
_cell.angle_alpha   90.00
_cell.angle_beta   90.00
_cell.angle_gamma   90.00
#
_symmetry.space_group_name_H-M   'P 1'
#
loop_
_entity.id
_entity.type
_entity.pdbx_description
1 polymer ?
#
loop_
_entity_poly.entity_id
_entity_poly.type
_entity_poly.pdbx_seq_one_letter_code
_entity_poly.pdbx_strand_id
1 'polypeptide(L)'
;MLKTQAGAAQRPATQRHTRIAGWLAALLLALTLAKMCWAVLGAPVLGYADNWDFVRQSSCHGVWLIDAQGQRVQGDIGRVHTQLHFDGEKAKSNCTRSSDNLFSKATTWVFEKGAVFDIRVIGLIKIAAVAAMTAAVLVALGSVPLRLTAAFLLALVLGDWVHLLYFNTLYHEVSTIAGLCLALLLLADLAQQQGRARQRGSGYWLLWVLILLWLGLSKHQYMPLAAVLCALAALCLARWRIWRPGALLLALALLIPLAYGQMNKPKGLNAKIPWVNSTNTVLEAVLPAAPDPQAALQTLQLPPSCMAGKGLNWYAPGMLENHPCPALKQFSRKRLLALFVQQPATFFTPMRIGLANLSPFHAHAGIIVFEAAAPDGSSAALRRQMARGSSLSTALAAWLGLNQAPWAWQALFWLAALASPLCLGLAVLRRSSSGSARAAYMLLGLGGMVMFYSLFSSVFGDGYVEVPRHAVGLLVGLYAWLTGLLWLAVQALVRRRLGQAAGPA
;
A
#
# COMPACT_ATOMS: atom_id res chain seq x y z
N MET A 1 29.27 -56.81 3.68
CA MET A 1 28.58 -55.50 3.82
C MET A 1 29.21 -54.50 2.87
N LEU A 2 28.67 -54.36 1.65
CA LEU A 2 29.13 -53.40 0.64
C LEU A 2 28.29 -52.12 0.76
N LYS A 3 28.89 -51.01 1.21
CA LYS A 3 28.29 -49.67 1.14
C LYS A 3 28.36 -49.19 -0.31
N THR A 4 27.22 -49.18 -0.98
CA THR A 4 27.04 -48.58 -2.30
C THR A 4 27.24 -47.06 -2.22
N GLN A 5 28.41 -46.60 -2.68
CA GLN A 5 28.66 -45.20 -3.03
C GLN A 5 27.99 -44.89 -4.37
N ALA A 6 26.67 -44.71 -4.38
CA ALA A 6 25.95 -44.20 -5.53
C ALA A 6 25.30 -42.86 -5.14
N GLY A 7 26.01 -41.74 -5.33
CA GLY A 7 25.45 -40.44 -4.96
C GLY A 7 26.36 -39.24 -5.20
N ALA A 8 26.87 -39.03 -6.41
CA ALA A 8 27.68 -37.83 -6.68
C ALA A 8 27.52 -37.14 -8.06
N ALA A 9 26.74 -37.64 -9.01
CA ALA A 9 26.83 -37.18 -10.41
C ALA A 9 25.72 -36.24 -10.94
N GLN A 10 24.78 -35.73 -10.13
CA GLN A 10 23.68 -34.86 -10.61
C GLN A 10 23.73 -33.38 -10.18
N ARG A 11 24.86 -32.88 -9.65
CA ARG A 11 24.95 -31.55 -9.00
C ARG A 11 25.26 -30.30 -9.86
N PRO A 12 25.80 -30.34 -11.10
CA PRO A 12 26.25 -29.10 -11.76
C PRO A 12 25.11 -28.26 -12.38
N ALA A 13 24.08 -28.89 -12.97
CA ALA A 13 23.01 -28.16 -13.67
C ALA A 13 22.10 -27.38 -12.70
N THR A 14 21.70 -27.99 -11.59
CA THR A 14 20.81 -27.36 -10.58
C THR A 14 21.49 -26.17 -9.87
N GLN A 15 22.81 -26.25 -9.65
CA GLN A 15 23.59 -25.15 -9.08
C GLN A 15 23.76 -23.97 -10.05
N ARG A 16 23.81 -24.23 -11.36
CA ARG A 16 23.87 -23.17 -12.38
C ARG A 16 22.56 -22.37 -12.45
N HIS A 17 21.42 -23.04 -12.46
CA HIS A 17 20.10 -22.36 -12.51
C HIS A 17 19.84 -21.48 -11.29
N THR A 18 20.23 -21.92 -10.09
CA THR A 18 20.06 -21.11 -8.87
C THR A 18 20.95 -19.87 -8.85
N ARG A 19 22.17 -19.96 -9.38
CA ARG A 19 23.05 -18.79 -9.55
C ARG A 19 22.46 -17.78 -10.53
N ILE A 20 21.98 -18.23 -11.69
CA ILE A 20 21.38 -17.34 -12.70
C ILE A 20 20.18 -16.60 -12.12
N ALA A 21 19.26 -17.29 -11.45
CA ALA A 21 18.11 -16.66 -10.82
C ALA A 21 18.49 -15.65 -9.72
N GLY A 22 19.56 -15.93 -8.97
CA GLY A 22 20.13 -14.97 -8.00
C GLY A 22 20.66 -13.70 -8.67
N TRP A 23 21.44 -13.84 -9.75
CA TRP A 23 21.94 -12.70 -10.54
C TRP A 23 20.81 -11.88 -11.17
N LEU A 24 19.78 -12.55 -11.72
CA LEU A 24 18.61 -11.87 -12.26
C LEU A 24 17.85 -11.09 -11.19
N ALA A 25 17.67 -11.66 -10.00
CA ALA A 25 17.05 -10.96 -8.88
C ALA A 25 17.86 -9.71 -8.48
N ALA A 26 19.19 -9.84 -8.36
CA ALA A 26 20.07 -8.72 -8.05
C ALA A 26 20.05 -7.63 -9.13
N LEU A 27 20.07 -8.00 -10.41
CA LEU A 27 19.99 -7.07 -11.54
C LEU A 27 18.66 -6.32 -11.53
N LEU A 28 17.53 -7.01 -11.36
CA LEU A 28 16.21 -6.37 -11.28
C LEU A 28 16.14 -5.34 -10.15
N LEU A 29 16.72 -5.64 -8.99
CA LEU A 29 16.77 -4.72 -7.86
C LEU A 29 17.68 -3.53 -8.13
N ALA A 30 18.86 -3.75 -8.71
CA ALA A 30 19.78 -2.69 -9.07
C ALA A 30 19.12 -1.72 -10.08
N LEU A 31 18.44 -2.24 -11.10
CA LEU A 31 17.69 -1.43 -12.06
C LEU A 31 16.52 -0.68 -11.40
N THR A 32 15.81 -1.32 -10.47
CA THR A 32 14.72 -0.68 -9.72
C THR A 32 15.26 0.47 -8.87
N LEU A 33 16.35 0.27 -8.13
CA LEU A 33 16.98 1.32 -7.32
C LEU A 33 17.54 2.45 -8.20
N ALA A 34 18.16 2.13 -9.34
CA ALA A 34 18.61 3.12 -10.30
C ALA A 34 17.44 3.97 -10.82
N LYS A 35 16.31 3.34 -11.15
CA LYS A 35 15.08 4.05 -11.55
C LYS A 35 14.53 4.93 -10.42
N MET A 36 14.50 4.43 -9.19
CA MET A 36 14.08 5.22 -8.01
C MET A 36 14.95 6.47 -7.87
N CYS A 37 16.28 6.34 -7.89
CA CYS A 37 17.20 7.47 -7.81
C CYS A 37 16.99 8.44 -8.97
N TRP A 38 16.88 7.95 -10.21
CA TRP A 38 16.63 8.79 -11.39
C TRP A 38 15.32 9.59 -11.28
N ALA A 39 14.24 8.95 -10.83
CA ALA A 39 12.94 9.59 -10.70
C ALA A 39 12.93 10.64 -9.57
N VAL A 40 13.48 10.28 -8.41
CA VAL A 40 13.44 11.10 -7.20
C VAL A 40 14.42 12.27 -7.26
N LEU A 41 15.66 12.04 -7.69
CA LEU A 41 16.73 13.06 -7.61
C LEU A 41 16.79 14.01 -8.80
N GLY A 42 16.26 13.60 -9.96
CA GLY A 42 16.36 14.43 -11.16
C GLY A 42 15.51 15.71 -11.08
N ALA A 43 15.80 16.66 -11.97
CA ALA A 43 15.06 17.91 -12.15
C ALA A 43 14.31 17.93 -13.51
N PRO A 44 13.12 18.57 -13.62
CA PRO A 44 12.31 19.18 -12.54
C PRO A 44 11.67 18.12 -11.64
N VAL A 45 11.40 18.45 -10.38
CA VAL A 45 10.92 17.47 -9.38
C VAL A 45 9.59 16.84 -9.79
N LEU A 46 9.53 15.51 -9.75
CA LEU A 46 8.31 14.73 -9.91
C LEU A 46 7.77 14.41 -8.50
N GLY A 47 6.57 14.89 -8.18
CA GLY A 47 5.93 14.67 -6.89
C GLY A 47 4.43 14.92 -6.93
N TYR A 48 3.78 14.77 -5.77
CA TYR A 48 2.40 15.20 -5.56
C TYR A 48 2.39 16.57 -4.87
N ALA A 49 1.43 17.41 -5.25
CA ALA A 49 1.19 18.71 -4.63
C ALA A 49 0.67 18.57 -3.18
N ASP A 50 0.85 19.61 -2.37
CA ASP A 50 0.42 19.59 -0.98
C ASP A 50 -1.08 19.89 -0.87
N ASN A 51 -1.89 18.92 -0.45
CA ASN A 51 -3.30 19.12 -0.16
C ASN A 51 -3.55 19.35 1.35
N TRP A 52 -2.77 20.23 1.98
CA TRP A 52 -2.83 20.52 3.43
C TRP A 52 -2.39 19.35 4.34
N ASP A 53 -1.94 18.26 3.75
CA ASP A 53 -1.52 17.05 4.46
C ASP A 53 -0.08 17.17 4.94
N PHE A 54 0.77 17.93 4.24
CA PHE A 54 2.18 18.09 4.62
C PHE A 54 2.32 18.82 5.95
N VAL A 55 1.43 19.76 6.24
CA VAL A 55 1.36 20.45 7.53
C VAL A 55 1.35 19.45 8.69
N ARG A 56 0.64 18.32 8.58
CA ARG A 56 0.56 17.32 9.66
C ARG A 56 1.88 16.63 9.95
N GLN A 57 2.76 16.58 8.96
CA GLN A 57 4.08 15.96 9.04
C GLN A 57 5.14 16.97 9.44
N SER A 58 5.12 18.15 8.82
CA SER A 58 5.95 19.29 9.17
C SER A 58 5.80 19.67 10.65
N SER A 59 4.55 19.69 11.14
CA SER A 59 4.20 20.03 12.52
C SER A 59 4.85 19.15 13.59
N CYS A 60 5.28 17.93 13.24
CA CYS A 60 5.88 17.00 14.20
C CYS A 60 7.34 17.37 14.53
N HIS A 61 8.08 17.89 13.54
CA HIS A 61 9.53 18.09 13.64
C HIS A 61 9.99 19.52 13.39
N GLY A 62 9.11 20.41 12.91
CA GLY A 62 9.43 21.78 12.55
C GLY A 62 10.19 21.88 11.23
N VAL A 63 9.89 20.97 10.29
CA VAL A 63 10.45 20.94 8.94
C VAL A 63 9.33 21.29 7.98
N TRP A 64 9.26 22.56 7.59
CA TRP A 64 8.11 23.15 6.88
C TRP A 64 8.41 23.34 5.41
N LEU A 65 7.42 23.11 4.54
CA LEU A 65 7.55 23.60 3.17
C LEU A 65 7.46 25.13 3.17
N ILE A 66 8.27 25.73 2.33
CA ILE A 66 8.29 27.18 2.12
C ILE A 66 8.07 27.52 0.65
N ASP A 67 7.43 28.65 0.41
CA ASP A 67 7.29 29.23 -0.92
C ASP A 67 8.54 30.02 -1.35
N ALA A 68 8.47 30.66 -2.52
CA ALA A 68 9.56 31.48 -3.05
C ALA A 68 9.88 32.72 -2.19
N GLN A 69 8.95 33.13 -1.33
CA GLN A 69 9.08 34.23 -0.38
C GLN A 69 9.54 33.75 1.01
N GLY A 70 9.83 32.46 1.16
CA GLY A 70 10.25 31.85 2.42
C GLY A 70 9.12 31.66 3.43
N GLN A 71 7.86 31.85 3.04
CA GLN A 71 6.72 31.69 3.93
C GLN A 71 6.25 30.24 3.99
N ARG A 72 5.78 29.80 5.17
CA ARG A 72 5.28 28.44 5.36
C ARG A 72 4.05 28.19 4.48
N VAL A 73 4.13 27.15 3.65
CA VAL A 73 3.01 26.68 2.86
C VAL A 73 2.05 25.92 3.77
N GLN A 74 0.78 26.34 3.80
CA GLN A 74 -0.28 25.62 4.55
C GLN A 74 -0.95 24.53 3.71
N GLY A 75 -0.87 24.65 2.38
CA GLY A 75 -1.41 23.75 1.39
C GLY A 75 -1.50 24.46 0.05
N ASP A 76 -1.12 23.76 -1.02
CA ASP A 76 -1.13 24.24 -2.40
C ASP A 76 -1.31 23.05 -3.35
N ILE A 77 -2.55 22.86 -3.82
CA ILE A 77 -2.92 21.79 -4.77
C ILE A 77 -2.54 22.12 -6.22
N GLY A 78 -2.03 23.32 -6.49
CA GLY A 78 -1.69 23.82 -7.81
C GLY A 78 -0.18 23.86 -8.08
N ARG A 79 0.67 23.50 -7.10
CA ARG A 79 2.12 23.55 -7.24
C ARG A 79 2.84 22.48 -6.42
N VAL A 80 3.97 21.98 -6.94
CA VAL A 80 4.95 21.26 -6.13
C VAL A 80 5.96 22.24 -5.56
N HIS A 81 6.05 22.24 -4.23
CA HIS A 81 7.05 23.00 -3.48
C HIS A 81 8.22 22.08 -3.15
N THR A 82 9.44 22.51 -3.48
CA THR A 82 10.65 21.71 -3.35
C THR A 82 11.53 22.13 -2.16
N GLN A 83 11.32 23.34 -1.64
CA GLN A 83 12.11 23.89 -0.55
C GLN A 83 11.48 23.61 0.81
N LEU A 84 12.29 23.14 1.74
CA LEU A 84 11.95 22.91 3.14
C LEU A 84 12.82 23.78 4.04
N HIS A 85 12.23 24.36 5.06
CA HIS A 85 12.92 25.11 6.10
C HIS A 85 12.81 24.35 7.43
N PHE A 86 13.95 24.04 8.05
CA PHE A 86 13.99 23.48 9.40
C PHE A 86 14.08 24.61 10.44
N ASP A 87 12.95 25.16 10.85
CA ASP A 87 12.90 26.19 11.91
C ASP A 87 12.76 25.60 13.33
N GLY A 88 12.42 24.30 13.43
CA GLY A 88 12.26 23.60 14.69
C GLY A 88 10.96 23.92 15.46
N GLU A 89 10.08 24.75 14.91
CA GLU A 89 8.79 25.07 15.51
C GLU A 89 7.80 23.93 15.28
N LYS A 90 7.31 23.35 16.38
CA LYS A 90 6.40 22.19 16.33
C LYS A 90 4.97 22.60 16.68
N ALA A 91 4.02 22.25 15.84
CA ALA A 91 2.59 22.36 16.14
C ALA A 91 2.04 21.00 16.60
N LYS A 92 2.28 20.62 17.85
CA LYS A 92 1.91 19.29 18.39
C LYS A 92 0.43 18.92 18.20
N SER A 93 -0.47 19.90 18.19
CA SER A 93 -1.91 19.72 17.95
C SER A 93 -2.23 19.32 16.51
N ASN A 94 -1.38 19.68 15.54
CA ASN A 94 -1.54 19.37 14.12
C ASN A 94 -0.71 18.15 13.69
N CYS A 95 0.27 17.74 14.49
CA CYS A 95 1.12 16.60 14.21
C CYS A 95 0.33 15.28 14.13
N THR A 96 0.42 14.60 13.00
CA THR A 96 -0.01 13.20 12.86
C THR A 96 1.19 12.29 12.97
N ARG A 97 1.23 11.52 14.06
CA ARG A 97 2.29 10.55 14.33
C ARG A 97 2.20 9.37 13.38
N SER A 98 3.30 9.09 12.71
CA SER A 98 3.44 8.08 11.68
C SER A 98 4.87 7.58 11.64
N SER A 99 5.07 6.35 11.15
CA SER A 99 6.40 5.83 10.84
C SER A 99 7.13 6.68 9.78
N ASP A 100 6.41 7.35 8.87
CA ASP A 100 7.01 8.30 7.91
C ASP A 100 7.60 9.54 8.60
N ASN A 101 7.19 9.87 9.83
CA ASN A 101 7.81 11.00 10.52
C ASN A 101 9.32 10.74 10.75
N LEU A 102 9.79 9.49 10.75
CA LEU A 102 11.21 9.18 10.85
C LEU A 102 12.03 9.82 9.72
N PHE A 103 11.47 9.94 8.52
CA PHE A 103 12.18 10.51 7.37
C PHE A 103 12.41 12.02 7.55
N SER A 104 11.39 12.77 7.97
CA SER A 104 11.54 14.19 8.30
C SER A 104 12.34 14.39 9.60
N LYS A 105 12.30 13.42 10.53
CA LYS A 105 13.15 13.47 11.73
C LYS A 105 14.62 13.33 11.36
N ALA A 106 14.95 12.44 10.44
CA ALA A 106 16.33 12.15 10.07
C ALA A 106 17.04 13.37 9.46
N THR A 107 16.32 14.24 8.74
CA THR A 107 16.92 15.49 8.22
C THR A 107 17.35 16.43 9.35
N THR A 108 16.68 16.41 10.51
CA THR A 108 17.07 17.21 11.69
C THR A 108 18.36 16.74 12.35
N TRP A 109 18.91 15.59 11.95
CA TRP A 109 20.24 15.13 12.37
C TRP A 109 21.35 15.58 11.42
N VAL A 110 20.97 15.99 10.21
CA VAL A 110 21.90 16.40 9.14
C VAL A 110 21.98 17.92 9.03
N PHE A 111 20.85 18.60 9.21
CA PHE A 111 20.73 20.05 9.09
C PHE A 111 20.53 20.73 10.43
N GLU A 112 21.16 21.89 10.58
CA GLU A 112 20.95 22.78 11.72
C GLU A 112 19.64 23.56 11.60
N LYS A 113 19.14 24.07 12.73
CA LYS A 113 17.97 24.95 12.72
C LYS A 113 18.27 26.21 11.92
N GLY A 114 17.33 26.65 11.09
CA GLY A 114 17.49 27.74 10.14
C GLY A 114 17.88 27.28 8.72
N ALA A 115 18.27 26.02 8.55
CA ALA A 115 18.65 25.50 7.23
C ALA A 115 17.45 25.40 6.28
N VAL A 116 17.64 25.88 5.06
CA VAL A 116 16.77 25.62 3.92
C VAL A 116 17.40 24.53 3.06
N PHE A 117 16.64 23.50 2.72
CA PHE A 117 17.13 22.38 1.91
C PHE A 117 16.02 21.80 1.03
N ASP A 118 16.44 21.00 0.04
CA ASP A 118 15.54 20.44 -0.95
C ASP A 118 14.85 19.15 -0.46
N ILE A 119 13.57 18.99 -0.80
CA ILE A 119 12.74 17.81 -0.48
C ILE A 119 13.33 16.50 -1.00
N ARG A 120 14.16 16.54 -2.05
CA ARG A 120 14.90 15.39 -2.57
C ARG A 120 15.80 14.73 -1.52
N VAL A 121 16.24 15.46 -0.49
CA VAL A 121 16.99 14.87 0.63
C VAL A 121 16.11 13.91 1.43
N ILE A 122 14.85 14.26 1.69
CA ILE A 122 13.87 13.35 2.30
C ILE A 122 13.61 12.16 1.37
N GLY A 123 13.50 12.41 0.06
CA GLY A 123 13.39 11.36 -0.95
C GLY A 123 14.54 10.36 -0.90
N LEU A 124 15.78 10.82 -0.76
CA LEU A 124 16.96 9.95 -0.63
C LEU A 124 16.93 9.12 0.65
N ILE A 125 16.56 9.72 1.78
CA ILE A 125 16.42 9.00 3.07
C ILE A 125 15.36 7.90 2.93
N LYS A 126 14.22 8.20 2.28
CA LYS A 126 13.17 7.23 1.96
C LYS A 126 13.69 6.08 1.10
N ILE A 127 14.43 6.37 0.02
CA ILE A 127 15.05 5.35 -0.84
C ILE A 127 15.98 4.46 -0.02
N ALA A 128 16.87 5.04 0.79
CA ALA A 128 17.84 4.29 1.60
C ALA A 128 17.14 3.35 2.59
N ALA A 129 16.11 3.83 3.29
CA ALA A 129 15.33 3.01 4.22
C ALA A 129 14.62 1.84 3.52
N VAL A 130 13.95 2.12 2.38
CA VAL A 130 13.29 1.08 1.57
C VAL A 130 14.30 0.07 1.05
N ALA A 131 15.44 0.52 0.51
CA ALA A 131 16.50 -0.35 0.00
C ALA A 131 17.06 -1.27 1.08
N ALA A 132 17.34 -0.74 2.28
CA ALA A 132 17.84 -1.51 3.41
C ALA A 132 16.85 -2.60 3.85
N MET A 133 15.57 -2.25 3.99
CA MET A 133 14.53 -3.20 4.38
C MET A 133 14.26 -4.26 3.31
N THR A 134 14.27 -3.86 2.03
CA THR A 134 14.19 -4.77 0.90
C THR A 134 15.35 -5.76 0.87
N ALA A 135 16.59 -5.29 1.05
CA ALA A 135 17.77 -6.15 1.12
C ALA A 135 17.66 -7.16 2.28
N ALA A 136 17.25 -6.69 3.47
CA ALA A 136 17.04 -7.54 4.63
C ALA A 136 16.00 -8.65 4.36
N VAL A 137 14.87 -8.30 3.74
CA VAL A 137 13.84 -9.29 3.35
C VAL A 137 14.40 -10.30 2.36
N LEU A 138 15.07 -9.86 1.30
CA LEU A 138 15.59 -10.78 0.27
C LEU A 138 16.62 -11.77 0.81
N VAL A 139 17.49 -11.32 1.73
CA VAL A 139 18.41 -12.19 2.47
C VAL A 139 17.63 -13.19 3.33
N ALA A 140 16.58 -12.73 3.99
CA ALA A 140 15.72 -13.57 4.82
C ALA A 140 14.89 -14.59 4.02
N LEU A 141 14.53 -14.33 2.75
CA LEU A 141 13.76 -15.29 1.94
C LEU A 141 14.51 -16.60 1.74
N GLY A 142 13.85 -17.72 2.01
CA GLY A 142 14.51 -19.02 2.10
C GLY A 142 14.69 -19.76 0.77
N SER A 143 14.11 -19.28 -0.33
CA SER A 143 14.21 -19.94 -1.64
C SER A 143 14.58 -18.99 -2.76
N VAL A 144 15.43 -19.46 -3.67
CA VAL A 144 15.87 -18.69 -4.85
C VAL A 144 14.69 -18.30 -5.76
N PRO A 145 13.73 -19.19 -6.07
CA PRO A 145 12.54 -18.81 -6.85
C PRO A 145 11.75 -17.69 -6.17
N LEU A 146 11.54 -17.76 -4.84
CA LEU A 146 10.83 -16.70 -4.11
C LEU A 146 11.62 -15.39 -4.11
N ARG A 147 12.96 -15.41 -4.05
CA ARG A 147 13.79 -14.19 -4.18
C ARG A 147 13.63 -13.53 -5.55
N LEU A 148 13.60 -14.32 -6.62
CA LEU A 148 13.38 -13.78 -7.97
C LEU A 148 11.96 -13.21 -8.10
N THR A 149 10.95 -13.93 -7.61
CA THR A 149 9.55 -13.45 -7.55
C THR A 149 9.44 -12.17 -6.72
N ALA A 150 10.14 -12.09 -5.59
CA ALA A 150 10.19 -10.92 -4.74
C ALA A 150 10.83 -9.72 -5.45
N ALA A 151 11.97 -9.92 -6.10
CA ALA A 151 12.63 -8.89 -6.89
C ALA A 151 11.72 -8.37 -8.02
N PHE A 152 10.99 -9.26 -8.68
CA PHE A 152 10.00 -8.87 -9.71
C PHE A 152 8.83 -8.07 -9.12
N LEU A 153 8.24 -8.51 -8.01
CA LEU A 153 7.16 -7.77 -7.34
C LEU A 153 7.64 -6.40 -6.85
N LEU A 154 8.84 -6.32 -6.28
CA LEU A 154 9.45 -5.06 -5.84
C LEU A 154 9.72 -4.13 -7.02
N ALA A 155 10.18 -4.66 -8.16
CA ALA A 155 10.36 -3.87 -9.38
C ALA A 155 9.04 -3.31 -9.90
N LEU A 156 7.95 -4.09 -9.84
CA LEU A 156 6.60 -3.60 -10.16
C LEU A 156 6.15 -2.50 -9.20
N VAL A 157 6.27 -2.73 -7.88
CA VAL A 157 5.78 -1.79 -6.87
C VAL A 157 6.62 -0.52 -6.80
N LEU A 158 7.94 -0.65 -6.58
CA LEU A 158 8.85 0.47 -6.34
C LEU A 158 9.34 1.13 -7.63
N GLY A 159 9.22 0.43 -8.76
CA GLY A 159 9.47 1.01 -10.08
C GLY A 159 8.23 1.66 -10.71
N ASP A 160 7.05 1.60 -10.06
CA ASP A 160 5.86 2.25 -10.58
C ASP A 160 5.93 3.77 -10.39
N TRP A 161 5.65 4.52 -11.45
CA TRP A 161 5.74 5.98 -11.39
C TRP A 161 4.74 6.62 -10.41
N VAL A 162 3.53 6.07 -10.26
CA VAL A 162 2.51 6.54 -9.30
C VAL A 162 3.04 6.43 -7.86
N HIS A 163 3.73 5.33 -7.54
CA HIS A 163 4.35 5.17 -6.22
C HIS A 163 5.60 6.06 -6.06
N LEU A 164 6.42 6.20 -7.10
CA LEU A 164 7.64 7.01 -7.08
C LEU A 164 7.36 8.49 -6.76
N LEU A 165 6.21 9.03 -7.19
CA LEU A 165 5.81 10.41 -6.88
C LEU A 165 5.73 10.67 -5.37
N TYR A 166 5.42 9.68 -4.53
CA TYR A 166 5.36 9.86 -3.06
C TYR A 166 6.74 10.04 -2.40
N PHE A 167 7.84 9.75 -3.09
CA PHE A 167 9.18 9.90 -2.50
C PHE A 167 9.57 11.38 -2.33
N ASN A 168 9.13 12.27 -3.22
CA ASN A 168 9.35 13.72 -3.15
C ASN A 168 8.19 14.47 -2.47
N THR A 169 7.66 13.92 -1.38
CA THR A 169 6.51 14.50 -0.66
C THR A 169 6.65 14.27 0.84
N LEU A 170 5.81 14.93 1.66
CA LEU A 170 5.68 14.61 3.09
C LEU A 170 4.49 13.67 3.38
N TYR A 171 3.91 13.04 2.35
CA TYR A 171 2.89 12.00 2.49
C TYR A 171 3.39 10.77 3.27
N HIS A 172 2.45 10.02 3.86
CA HIS A 172 2.65 8.80 4.67
C HIS A 172 2.69 7.49 3.82
N GLU A 173 2.66 7.65 2.52
CA GLU A 173 2.34 6.60 1.57
C GLU A 173 3.55 5.70 1.31
N VAL A 174 4.78 6.20 1.47
CA VAL A 174 5.99 5.41 1.22
C VAL A 174 6.10 4.23 2.18
N SER A 175 5.91 4.45 3.49
CA SER A 175 5.91 3.34 4.46
C SER A 175 4.74 2.39 4.25
N THR A 176 3.59 2.91 3.80
CA THR A 176 2.42 2.10 3.47
C THR A 176 2.72 1.16 2.31
N ILE A 177 3.22 1.69 1.19
CA ILE A 177 3.53 0.93 -0.03
C ILE A 177 4.63 -0.12 0.25
N ALA A 178 5.76 0.32 0.80
CA ALA A 178 6.90 -0.55 1.06
C ALA A 178 6.59 -1.58 2.15
N GLY A 179 6.05 -1.14 3.29
CA GLY A 179 5.71 -2.01 4.41
C GLY A 179 4.69 -3.08 4.02
N LEU A 180 3.67 -2.71 3.23
CA LEU A 180 2.67 -3.64 2.72
C LEU A 180 3.32 -4.68 1.80
N CYS A 181 4.06 -4.25 0.77
CA CYS A 181 4.73 -5.15 -0.16
C CYS A 181 5.65 -6.15 0.55
N LEU A 182 6.46 -5.68 1.50
CA LEU A 182 7.39 -6.51 2.26
C LEU A 182 6.65 -7.49 3.19
N ALA A 183 5.55 -7.07 3.82
CA ALA A 183 4.72 -7.95 4.63
C ALA A 183 4.11 -9.10 3.81
N LEU A 184 3.65 -8.82 2.58
CA LEU A 184 3.12 -9.84 1.67
C LEU A 184 4.19 -10.89 1.31
N LEU A 185 5.42 -10.45 1.05
CA LEU A 185 6.55 -11.33 0.75
C LEU A 185 6.93 -12.21 1.94
N LEU A 186 6.93 -11.67 3.16
CA LEU A 186 7.19 -12.45 4.37
C LEU A 186 6.09 -13.48 4.63
N LEU A 187 4.81 -13.14 4.40
CA LEU A 187 3.70 -14.11 4.47
C LEU A 187 3.85 -15.22 3.42
N ALA A 188 4.27 -14.87 2.20
CA ALA A 188 4.52 -15.86 1.14
C ALA A 188 5.68 -16.81 1.50
N ASP A 189 6.78 -16.28 2.08
CA ASP A 189 7.87 -17.12 2.63
C ASP A 189 7.36 -18.01 3.76
N LEU A 190 6.59 -17.46 4.70
CA LEU A 190 6.01 -18.21 5.80
C LEU A 190 5.14 -19.37 5.29
N ALA A 191 4.29 -19.12 4.30
CA ALA A 191 3.48 -20.12 3.61
C ALA A 191 4.33 -21.18 2.88
N GLN A 192 5.49 -20.79 2.33
CA GLN A 192 6.44 -21.72 1.72
C GLN A 192 7.06 -22.65 2.76
N GLN A 193 7.53 -22.09 3.88
CA GLN A 193 8.32 -22.81 4.90
C GLN A 193 7.47 -23.73 5.79
N GLN A 194 6.22 -23.37 6.10
CA GLN A 194 5.38 -24.13 7.05
C GLN A 194 6.12 -24.40 8.38
N GLY A 195 6.11 -25.65 8.88
CA GLY A 195 6.80 -26.03 10.12
C GLY A 195 8.31 -25.81 10.13
N ARG A 196 8.95 -25.66 8.96
CA ARG A 196 10.39 -25.30 8.88
C ARG A 196 10.66 -23.88 9.36
N ALA A 197 9.65 -23.02 9.46
CA ALA A 197 9.78 -21.69 10.04
C ALA A 197 10.27 -21.74 11.51
N ARG A 198 10.11 -22.87 12.22
CA ARG A 198 10.65 -23.06 13.57
C ARG A 198 12.18 -22.97 13.64
N GLN A 199 12.86 -23.25 12.53
CA GLN A 199 14.33 -23.20 12.44
C GLN A 199 14.85 -21.79 12.14
N ARG A 200 13.97 -20.80 11.93
CA ARG A 200 14.37 -19.41 11.70
C ARG A 200 14.88 -18.78 12.99
N GLY A 201 16.01 -18.07 12.90
CA GLY A 201 16.58 -17.32 14.01
C GLY A 201 15.74 -16.09 14.41
N SER A 202 16.10 -15.47 15.54
CA SER A 202 15.44 -14.26 16.07
C SER A 202 15.42 -13.09 15.09
N GLY A 203 16.48 -12.91 14.28
CA GLY A 203 16.55 -11.84 13.29
C GLY A 203 15.42 -11.87 12.25
N TYR A 204 14.93 -13.06 11.87
CA TYR A 204 13.78 -13.19 10.97
C TYR A 204 12.50 -12.66 11.61
N TRP A 205 12.28 -12.97 12.89
CA TRP A 205 11.10 -12.50 13.63
C TRP A 205 11.19 -11.01 13.99
N LEU A 206 12.39 -10.49 14.25
CA LEU A 206 12.61 -9.06 14.39
C LEU A 206 12.24 -8.32 13.10
N LEU A 207 12.64 -8.85 11.95
CA LEU A 207 12.28 -8.26 10.65
C LEU A 207 10.76 -8.22 10.43
N TRP A 208 10.05 -9.27 10.81
CA TRP A 208 8.57 -9.29 10.82
C TRP A 208 7.99 -8.15 11.68
N VAL A 209 8.46 -8.02 12.92
CA VAL A 209 8.01 -6.97 13.85
C VAL A 209 8.25 -5.59 13.24
N LEU A 210 9.47 -5.34 12.73
CA LEU A 210 9.84 -4.05 12.15
C LEU A 210 8.96 -3.69 10.95
N ILE A 211 8.71 -4.62 10.03
CA ILE A 211 7.87 -4.37 8.84
C ILE A 211 6.41 -4.13 9.21
N LEU A 212 5.86 -4.92 10.13
CA LEU A 212 4.47 -4.79 10.55
C LEU A 212 4.23 -3.52 11.38
N LEU A 213 5.21 -3.09 12.19
CA LEU A 213 5.17 -1.79 12.85
C LEU A 213 5.32 -0.66 11.85
N TRP A 214 6.22 -0.79 10.87
CA TRP A 214 6.43 0.21 9.83
C TRP A 214 5.15 0.46 9.02
N LEU A 215 4.44 -0.60 8.63
CA LEU A 215 3.13 -0.54 7.98
C LEU A 215 2.02 -0.09 8.95
N GLY A 216 1.92 -0.73 10.11
CA GLY A 216 0.82 -0.52 11.05
C GLY A 216 0.79 0.87 11.66
N LEU A 217 1.94 1.55 11.70
CA LEU A 217 2.09 2.92 12.16
C LEU A 217 2.21 3.92 11.01
N SER A 218 2.03 3.55 9.74
CA SER A 218 2.15 4.49 8.62
C SER A 218 0.95 5.42 8.52
N LYS A 219 -0.26 4.86 8.48
CA LYS A 219 -1.51 5.59 8.24
C LYS A 219 -2.68 4.91 8.95
N HIS A 220 -3.63 5.70 9.43
CA HIS A 220 -4.82 5.21 10.14
C HIS A 220 -5.61 4.16 9.34
N GLN A 221 -5.64 4.31 8.02
CA GLN A 221 -6.34 3.38 7.12
C GLN A 221 -5.63 2.03 6.98
N TYR A 222 -4.31 1.94 7.15
CA TYR A 222 -3.57 0.68 6.95
C TYR A 222 -3.19 0.00 8.28
N MET A 223 -3.38 0.69 9.40
CA MET A 223 -3.26 0.14 10.74
C MET A 223 -4.14 -1.13 10.96
N PRO A 224 -5.45 -1.17 10.60
CA PRO A 224 -6.23 -2.40 10.73
C PRO A 224 -5.75 -3.51 9.81
N LEU A 225 -5.29 -3.18 8.60
CA LEU A 225 -4.73 -4.17 7.67
C LEU A 225 -3.47 -4.82 8.26
N ALA A 226 -2.55 -4.03 8.82
CA ALA A 226 -1.37 -4.57 9.49
C ALA A 226 -1.75 -5.53 10.63
N ALA A 227 -2.76 -5.19 11.43
CA ALA A 227 -3.28 -6.07 12.48
C ALA A 227 -3.87 -7.38 11.92
N VAL A 228 -4.60 -7.32 10.79
CA VAL A 228 -5.10 -8.52 10.10
C VAL A 228 -3.96 -9.40 9.59
N LEU A 229 -2.91 -8.81 9.01
CA LEU A 229 -1.73 -9.55 8.56
C LEU A 229 -0.99 -10.20 9.72
N CYS A 230 -0.87 -9.51 10.86
CA CYS A 230 -0.33 -10.06 12.11
C CYS A 230 -1.15 -11.28 12.59
N ALA A 231 -2.47 -11.13 12.64
CA ALA A 231 -3.37 -12.20 13.08
C ALA A 231 -3.31 -13.41 12.14
N LEU A 232 -3.30 -13.19 10.81
CA LEU A 232 -3.15 -14.26 9.82
C LEU A 232 -1.82 -15.00 9.99
N ALA A 233 -0.71 -14.29 10.17
CA ALA A 233 0.59 -14.90 10.43
C ALA A 233 0.58 -15.71 11.73
N ALA A 234 -0.02 -15.18 12.80
CA ALA A 234 -0.19 -15.88 14.07
C ALA A 234 -1.02 -17.16 13.93
N LEU A 235 -2.12 -17.13 13.17
CA LEU A 235 -2.95 -18.30 12.87
C LEU A 235 -2.16 -19.38 12.11
N CYS A 236 -1.37 -18.98 11.11
CA CYS A 236 -0.49 -19.90 10.38
C CYS A 236 0.50 -20.58 11.33
N LEU A 237 1.14 -19.80 12.20
CA LEU A 237 2.13 -20.29 13.16
C LEU A 237 1.52 -21.19 14.24
N ALA A 238 0.36 -20.84 14.78
CA ALA A 238 -0.39 -21.66 15.72
C ALA A 238 -0.73 -23.02 15.10
N ARG A 239 -1.19 -23.03 13.84
CA ARG A 239 -1.45 -24.27 13.11
C ARG A 239 -0.21 -25.16 12.96
N TRP A 240 0.98 -24.56 12.85
CA TRP A 240 2.25 -25.30 12.77
C TRP A 240 2.93 -25.48 14.13
N ARG A 241 2.24 -25.19 15.24
CA ARG A 241 2.70 -25.32 16.63
C ARG A 241 3.96 -24.49 16.93
N ILE A 242 4.09 -23.32 16.30
CA ILE A 242 5.20 -22.37 16.51
C ILE A 242 4.69 -21.20 17.38
N TRP A 243 4.48 -21.48 18.67
CA TRP A 243 3.71 -20.61 19.55
C TRP A 243 4.37 -19.27 19.90
N ARG A 244 5.68 -19.24 20.17
CA ARG A 244 6.37 -18.00 20.62
C ARG A 244 6.25 -16.84 19.61
N PRO A 245 6.68 -16.97 18.35
CA PRO A 245 6.48 -15.92 17.37
C PRO A 245 4.99 -15.72 17.03
N GLY A 246 4.16 -16.77 17.10
CA GLY A 246 2.72 -16.63 16.92
C GLY A 246 2.07 -15.72 17.97
N ALA A 247 2.42 -15.89 19.24
CA ALA A 247 1.96 -15.05 20.35
C ALA A 247 2.45 -13.60 20.22
N LEU A 248 3.71 -13.39 19.80
CA LEU A 248 4.24 -12.06 19.54
C LEU A 248 3.46 -11.34 18.43
N LEU A 249 3.19 -12.02 17.31
CA LEU A 249 2.42 -11.43 16.22
C LEU A 249 0.96 -11.19 16.62
N LEU A 250 0.36 -12.10 17.39
CA LEU A 250 -0.98 -11.87 17.94
C LEU A 250 -1.01 -10.65 18.89
N ALA A 251 0.01 -10.48 19.73
CA ALA A 251 0.13 -9.31 20.59
C ALA A 251 0.26 -8.03 19.75
N LEU A 252 1.06 -8.03 18.67
CA LEU A 252 1.15 -6.90 17.75
C LEU A 252 -0.18 -6.59 17.05
N ALA A 253 -0.96 -7.61 16.69
CA ALA A 253 -2.29 -7.41 16.10
C ALA A 253 -3.22 -6.59 17.01
N LEU A 254 -3.07 -6.72 18.33
CA LEU A 254 -3.83 -5.97 19.34
C LEU A 254 -3.17 -4.63 19.68
N LEU A 255 -1.85 -4.60 19.81
CA LEU A 255 -1.10 -3.42 20.25
C LEU A 255 -1.01 -2.33 19.18
N ILE A 256 -0.88 -2.68 17.89
CA ILE A 256 -0.77 -1.69 16.81
C ILE A 256 -1.98 -0.74 16.79
N PRO A 257 -3.23 -1.23 16.76
CA PRO A 257 -4.40 -0.35 16.78
C PRO A 257 -4.51 0.52 18.02
N LEU A 258 -4.20 -0.06 19.18
CA LEU A 258 -4.23 0.66 20.46
C LEU A 258 -3.17 1.77 20.50
N ALA A 259 -1.93 1.44 20.17
CA ALA A 259 -0.83 2.39 20.18
C ALA A 259 -1.05 3.54 19.18
N TYR A 260 -1.40 3.20 17.92
CA TYR A 260 -1.64 4.22 16.90
C TYR A 260 -2.84 5.12 17.24
N GLY A 261 -3.94 4.54 17.72
CA GLY A 261 -5.12 5.30 18.14
C GLY A 261 -4.84 6.24 19.32
N GLN A 262 -4.01 5.83 20.28
CA GLN A 262 -3.60 6.70 21.39
C GLN A 262 -2.64 7.81 20.92
N MET A 263 -1.72 7.49 20.00
CA MET A 263 -0.76 8.44 19.43
C MET A 263 -1.41 9.53 18.58
N ASN A 264 -2.56 9.24 17.97
CA ASN A 264 -3.24 10.09 16.99
C ASN A 264 -4.69 10.44 17.38
N LYS A 265 -4.92 10.77 18.66
CA LYS A 265 -6.22 11.30 19.08
C LYS A 265 -6.54 12.58 18.29
N PRO A 266 -7.76 12.72 17.73
CA PRO A 266 -8.14 13.92 16.96
C PRO A 266 -7.98 15.20 17.79
N LYS A 267 -7.06 16.08 17.36
CA LYS A 267 -6.75 17.39 17.97
C LYS A 267 -6.39 18.38 16.87
N GLY A 268 -6.47 19.68 17.14
CA GLY A 268 -6.10 20.73 16.17
C GLY A 268 -6.76 20.53 14.81
N LEU A 269 -5.97 20.58 13.74
CA LEU A 269 -6.42 20.31 12.36
C LEU A 269 -7.08 18.93 12.22
N ASN A 270 -6.59 17.92 12.94
CA ASN A 270 -7.09 16.55 12.86
C ASN A 270 -8.46 16.35 13.53
N ALA A 271 -8.96 17.31 14.31
CA ALA A 271 -10.25 17.20 15.00
C ALA A 271 -11.44 17.18 14.03
N LYS A 272 -11.30 17.77 12.84
CA LYS A 272 -12.36 17.80 11.81
C LYS A 272 -12.37 16.57 10.91
N ILE A 273 -11.26 15.83 10.80
CA ILE A 273 -11.11 14.70 9.88
C ILE A 273 -12.21 13.63 10.09
N PRO A 274 -12.54 13.18 11.31
CA PRO A 274 -13.61 12.20 11.48
C PRO A 274 -14.96 12.68 10.95
N TRP A 275 -15.25 13.98 11.06
CA TRP A 275 -16.49 14.58 10.57
C TRP A 275 -16.50 14.67 9.04
N VAL A 276 -15.44 15.23 8.44
CA VAL A 276 -15.20 15.27 6.98
C VAL A 276 -15.43 13.90 6.35
N ASN A 277 -14.74 12.91 6.90
CA ASN A 277 -14.79 11.54 6.40
C ASN A 277 -16.16 10.90 6.56
N SER A 278 -16.88 11.18 7.65
CA SER A 278 -18.24 10.67 7.88
C SER A 278 -19.24 11.33 6.94
N THR A 279 -19.08 12.62 6.66
CA THR A 279 -19.85 13.37 5.66
C THR A 279 -19.67 12.75 4.28
N ASN A 280 -18.43 12.61 3.80
CA ASN A 280 -18.17 12.02 2.48
C ASN A 280 -18.65 10.56 2.40
N THR A 281 -18.47 9.77 3.46
CA THR A 281 -18.94 8.38 3.47
C THR A 281 -20.47 8.31 3.45
N VAL A 282 -21.14 8.99 4.37
CA VAL A 282 -22.58 8.82 4.58
C VAL A 282 -23.39 9.59 3.54
N LEU A 283 -23.09 10.88 3.34
CA LEU A 283 -23.90 11.76 2.51
C LEU A 283 -23.59 11.63 1.02
N GLU A 284 -22.32 11.47 0.64
CA GLU A 284 -21.91 11.33 -0.77
C GLU A 284 -22.00 9.87 -1.24
N ALA A 285 -21.48 8.91 -0.48
CA ALA A 285 -21.39 7.53 -0.96
C ALA A 285 -22.60 6.65 -0.61
N VAL A 286 -22.95 6.56 0.68
CA VAL A 286 -23.89 5.54 1.20
C VAL A 286 -25.35 5.91 1.00
N LEU A 287 -25.76 7.12 1.41
CA LEU A 287 -27.17 7.54 1.37
C LEU A 287 -27.73 7.65 -0.06
N PRO A 288 -26.96 8.11 -1.07
CA PRO A 288 -27.41 8.09 -2.47
C PRO A 288 -27.61 6.68 -3.04
N ALA A 289 -26.88 5.70 -2.51
CA ALA A 289 -26.96 4.30 -2.94
C ALA A 289 -28.08 3.50 -2.25
N ALA A 290 -28.75 4.07 -1.25
CA ALA A 290 -29.84 3.43 -0.53
C ALA A 290 -31.11 3.36 -1.38
N PRO A 291 -31.70 2.17 -1.61
CA PRO A 291 -33.01 2.04 -2.24
C PRO A 291 -34.11 2.77 -1.46
N ASP A 292 -34.02 2.75 -0.13
CA ASP A 292 -34.86 3.55 0.77
C ASP A 292 -33.95 4.41 1.67
N PRO A 293 -33.65 5.66 1.24
CA PRO A 293 -32.83 6.59 2.01
C PRO A 293 -33.42 6.94 3.38
N GLN A 294 -34.75 6.94 3.54
CA GLN A 294 -35.38 7.31 4.81
C GLN A 294 -35.21 6.19 5.83
N ALA A 295 -35.47 4.94 5.44
CA ALA A 295 -35.13 3.78 6.26
C ALA A 295 -33.62 3.70 6.55
N ALA A 296 -32.77 4.08 5.58
CA ALA A 296 -31.32 4.10 5.80
C ALA A 296 -30.92 5.10 6.91
N LEU A 297 -31.50 6.30 6.94
CA LEU A 297 -31.27 7.25 8.04
C LEU A 297 -31.71 6.69 9.39
N GLN A 298 -32.84 6.00 9.45
CA GLN A 298 -33.32 5.35 10.67
C GLN A 298 -32.33 4.27 11.16
N THR A 299 -31.86 3.38 10.27
CA THR A 299 -30.85 2.36 10.59
C THR A 299 -29.53 2.99 11.06
N LEU A 300 -29.13 4.11 10.45
CA LEU A 300 -27.94 4.88 10.86
C LEU A 300 -28.15 5.72 12.12
N GLN A 301 -29.37 5.75 12.66
CA GLN A 301 -29.79 6.60 13.78
C GLN A 301 -29.39 8.07 13.54
N LEU A 302 -29.72 8.56 12.34
CA LEU A 302 -29.52 9.94 11.92
C LEU A 302 -30.89 10.63 11.77
N PRO A 303 -30.99 11.93 12.09
CA PRO A 303 -32.25 12.65 11.99
C PRO A 303 -32.70 12.78 10.52
N PRO A 304 -34.01 12.81 10.25
CA PRO A 304 -34.54 12.97 8.89
C PRO A 304 -34.02 14.21 8.16
N SER A 305 -33.67 15.28 8.89
CA SER A 305 -33.08 16.50 8.33
C SER A 305 -31.78 16.26 7.53
N CYS A 306 -31.05 15.19 7.86
CA CYS A 306 -29.84 14.80 7.13
C CYS A 306 -30.10 14.42 5.67
N MET A 307 -31.36 14.15 5.30
CA MET A 307 -31.75 13.91 3.91
C MET A 307 -31.36 15.06 2.98
N ALA A 308 -31.38 16.30 3.49
CA ALA A 308 -30.98 17.49 2.72
C ALA A 308 -29.53 17.44 2.23
N GLY A 309 -28.67 16.65 2.88
CA GLY A 309 -27.28 16.46 2.49
C GLY A 309 -27.04 15.33 1.49
N LYS A 310 -28.06 14.56 1.09
CA LYS A 310 -27.91 13.41 0.19
C LYS A 310 -27.22 13.82 -1.13
N GLY A 311 -26.10 13.17 -1.45
CA GLY A 311 -25.30 13.43 -2.64
C GLY A 311 -24.22 14.50 -2.46
N LEU A 312 -24.15 15.16 -1.30
CA LEU A 312 -23.15 16.18 -1.01
C LEU A 312 -21.94 15.58 -0.30
N ASN A 313 -20.76 16.10 -0.59
CA ASN A 313 -19.52 15.84 0.15
C ASN A 313 -19.09 17.08 0.94
N TRP A 314 -18.04 16.94 1.74
CA TRP A 314 -17.52 18.00 2.60
C TRP A 314 -17.09 19.27 1.84
N TYR A 315 -16.72 19.13 0.56
CA TYR A 315 -16.22 20.22 -0.27
C TYR A 315 -17.33 20.90 -1.08
N ALA A 316 -18.59 20.49 -0.94
CA ALA A 316 -19.71 21.13 -1.61
C ALA A 316 -19.93 22.57 -1.07
N PRO A 317 -20.34 23.54 -1.91
CA PRO A 317 -20.59 24.91 -1.48
C PRO A 317 -21.57 24.99 -0.30
N GLY A 318 -21.24 25.79 0.72
CA GLY A 318 -22.10 26.00 1.90
C GLY A 318 -22.01 24.93 3.00
N MET A 319 -21.25 23.84 2.79
CA MET A 319 -21.14 22.74 3.75
C MET A 319 -20.45 23.11 5.06
N LEU A 320 -19.50 24.05 5.02
CA LEU A 320 -18.75 24.48 6.20
C LEU A 320 -19.58 25.44 7.07
N GLU A 321 -20.38 26.28 6.43
CA GLU A 321 -21.18 27.33 7.06
C GLU A 321 -22.49 26.77 7.63
N ASN A 322 -23.17 25.90 6.87
CA ASN A 322 -24.46 25.33 7.26
C ASN A 322 -24.53 23.83 6.94
N HIS A 323 -23.85 23.02 7.76
CA HIS A 323 -23.76 21.58 7.53
C HIS A 323 -25.14 20.90 7.69
N PRO A 324 -25.71 20.27 6.64
CA PRO A 324 -27.09 19.77 6.62
C PRO A 324 -27.34 18.59 7.59
N CYS A 325 -26.27 17.96 8.08
CA CYS A 325 -26.34 16.85 9.02
C CYS A 325 -25.28 16.95 10.15
N PRO A 326 -25.47 17.80 11.18
CA PRO A 326 -24.49 17.97 12.26
C PRO A 326 -24.27 16.70 13.11
N ALA A 327 -25.27 15.80 13.13
CA ALA A 327 -25.21 14.52 13.83
C ALA A 327 -24.03 13.63 13.38
N LEU A 328 -23.49 13.85 12.19
CA LEU A 328 -22.32 13.11 11.68
C LEU A 328 -21.04 13.35 12.48
N LYS A 329 -20.96 14.43 13.26
CA LYS A 329 -19.82 14.68 14.14
C LYS A 329 -19.63 13.60 15.22
N GLN A 330 -20.71 12.93 15.63
CA GLN A 330 -20.70 11.86 16.62
C GLN A 330 -21.03 10.49 16.00
N PHE A 331 -20.99 10.39 14.68
CA PHE A 331 -21.40 9.18 13.98
C PHE A 331 -20.43 8.02 14.20
N SER A 332 -21.00 6.84 14.43
CA SER A 332 -20.25 5.60 14.53
C SER A 332 -20.36 4.81 13.23
N ARG A 333 -19.22 4.58 12.56
CA ARG A 333 -19.14 3.78 11.33
C ARG A 333 -19.63 2.33 11.51
N LYS A 334 -19.69 1.80 12.74
CA LYS A 334 -20.23 0.46 13.00
C LYS A 334 -21.70 0.32 12.56
N ARG A 335 -22.45 1.43 12.54
CA ARG A 335 -23.84 1.46 12.09
C ARG A 335 -23.99 1.14 10.60
N LEU A 336 -22.94 1.37 9.80
CA LEU A 336 -22.93 0.98 8.38
C LEU A 336 -23.07 -0.54 8.20
N LEU A 337 -22.59 -1.36 9.14
CA LEU A 337 -22.68 -2.82 9.02
C LEU A 337 -24.13 -3.30 9.01
N ALA A 338 -24.97 -2.75 9.90
CA ALA A 338 -26.39 -3.05 9.92
C ALA A 338 -27.08 -2.61 8.62
N LEU A 339 -26.72 -1.42 8.12
CA LEU A 339 -27.24 -0.90 6.86
C LEU A 339 -26.85 -1.78 5.66
N PHE A 340 -25.61 -2.27 5.60
CA PHE A 340 -25.16 -3.15 4.52
C PHE A 340 -25.93 -4.48 4.48
N VAL A 341 -26.36 -4.99 5.64
CA VAL A 341 -27.18 -6.21 5.72
C VAL A 341 -28.61 -5.93 5.27
N GLN A 342 -29.20 -4.82 5.72
CA GLN A 342 -30.60 -4.48 5.43
C GLN A 342 -30.80 -3.94 4.00
N GLN A 343 -29.83 -3.18 3.50
CA GLN A 343 -29.85 -2.55 2.18
C GLN A 343 -28.51 -2.78 1.45
N PRO A 344 -28.23 -3.98 0.92
CA PRO A 344 -26.92 -4.33 0.33
C PRO A 344 -26.44 -3.41 -0.80
N ALA A 345 -27.35 -2.73 -1.51
CA ALA A 345 -27.00 -1.73 -2.51
C ALA A 345 -26.13 -0.59 -1.93
N THR A 346 -26.30 -0.25 -0.64
CA THR A 346 -25.47 0.73 0.08
C THR A 346 -24.01 0.30 0.28
N PHE A 347 -23.71 -0.98 0.04
CA PHE A 347 -22.35 -1.51 0.01
C PHE A 347 -21.83 -1.66 -1.42
N PHE A 348 -22.56 -2.39 -2.27
CA PHE A 348 -22.08 -2.78 -3.60
C PHE A 348 -22.04 -1.60 -4.58
N THR A 349 -23.02 -0.69 -4.53
CA THR A 349 -23.04 0.47 -5.42
C THR A 349 -21.86 1.41 -5.12
N PRO A 350 -21.56 1.75 -3.85
CA PRO A 350 -20.38 2.55 -3.56
C PRO A 350 -19.06 1.88 -3.91
N MET A 351 -18.92 0.59 -3.68
CA MET A 351 -17.72 -0.14 -4.11
C MET A 351 -17.55 -0.08 -5.63
N ARG A 352 -18.62 -0.27 -6.40
CA ARG A 352 -18.59 -0.21 -7.87
C ARG A 352 -18.24 1.20 -8.38
N ILE A 353 -18.87 2.24 -7.83
CA ILE A 353 -18.60 3.63 -8.21
C ILE A 353 -17.18 4.02 -7.82
N GLY A 354 -16.76 3.71 -6.59
CA GLY A 354 -15.39 3.94 -6.13
C GLY A 354 -14.35 3.26 -7.03
N LEU A 355 -14.60 2.00 -7.43
CA LEU A 355 -13.73 1.27 -8.34
C LEU A 355 -13.67 1.89 -9.75
N ALA A 356 -14.79 2.41 -10.25
CA ALA A 356 -14.83 3.12 -11.53
C ALA A 356 -14.07 4.46 -11.47
N ASN A 357 -14.08 5.12 -10.31
CA ASN A 357 -13.31 6.34 -10.06
C ASN A 357 -11.82 6.07 -9.80
N LEU A 358 -11.45 4.83 -9.48
CA LEU A 358 -10.06 4.40 -9.43
C LEU A 358 -9.54 4.08 -10.82
N SER A 359 -8.53 4.86 -11.25
CA SER A 359 -7.68 4.47 -12.35
C SER A 359 -6.34 3.96 -11.78
N PRO A 360 -6.18 2.66 -11.52
CA PRO A 360 -5.03 2.11 -10.77
C PRO A 360 -3.67 2.37 -11.43
N PHE A 361 -3.65 2.78 -12.70
CA PHE A 361 -2.43 3.01 -13.49
C PHE A 361 -2.21 4.47 -13.87
N HIS A 362 -3.09 5.37 -13.42
CA HIS A 362 -2.95 6.81 -13.62
C HIS A 362 -2.83 7.47 -12.27
N ALA A 363 -1.75 8.22 -12.06
CA ALA A 363 -1.73 9.12 -10.92
C ALA A 363 -2.85 10.17 -11.09
N HIS A 364 -3.39 10.64 -9.97
CA HIS A 364 -4.62 11.43 -9.96
C HIS A 364 -4.41 12.87 -10.41
N ALA A 365 -5.16 13.28 -11.44
CA ALA A 365 -5.03 14.57 -12.09
C ALA A 365 -5.25 15.78 -11.16
N GLY A 366 -5.95 15.61 -10.03
CA GLY A 366 -6.19 16.67 -9.04
C GLY A 366 -5.10 16.84 -7.96
N ILE A 367 -3.98 16.11 -8.03
CA ILE A 367 -2.82 16.28 -7.13
C ILE A 367 -1.49 16.17 -7.87
N ILE A 368 -1.46 15.58 -9.08
CA ILE A 368 -0.24 15.67 -9.89
C ILE A 368 -0.14 17.11 -10.36
N VAL A 369 0.67 17.86 -9.64
CA VAL A 369 1.29 19.05 -10.19
C VAL A 369 2.76 18.74 -10.33
N PHE A 370 3.41 19.35 -11.30
CA PHE A 370 4.86 19.30 -11.41
C PHE A 370 5.40 20.58 -10.83
N GLU A 371 6.66 20.54 -10.40
CA GLU A 371 7.41 21.78 -10.33
C GLU A 371 7.25 22.47 -11.69
N ALA A 372 6.71 23.68 -11.71
CA ALA A 372 6.51 24.43 -12.94
C ALA A 372 7.86 24.42 -13.67
N ALA A 373 7.89 23.82 -14.86
CA ALA A 373 9.06 23.91 -15.69
C ALA A 373 9.34 25.39 -15.95
N ALA A 374 10.60 25.68 -16.28
CA ALA A 374 10.95 26.90 -17.01
C ALA A 374 9.92 27.17 -18.15
N PRO A 375 9.80 28.43 -18.62
CA PRO A 375 8.70 28.89 -19.50
C PRO A 375 8.41 28.04 -20.75
N ASP A 376 9.30 27.13 -21.11
CA ASP A 376 9.25 26.22 -22.24
C ASP A 376 8.51 24.88 -21.99
N GLY A 377 8.15 24.49 -20.76
CA GLY A 377 7.20 23.39 -20.46
C GLY A 377 7.61 21.96 -20.89
N SER A 378 8.63 21.82 -21.73
CA SER A 378 8.96 20.62 -22.50
C SER A 378 9.71 19.57 -21.68
N SER A 379 10.57 19.99 -20.75
CA SER A 379 11.43 19.11 -19.95
C SER A 379 10.65 18.32 -18.88
N ALA A 380 9.72 18.96 -18.18
CA ALA A 380 8.84 18.28 -17.21
C ALA A 380 7.90 17.29 -17.90
N ALA A 381 7.31 17.70 -19.03
CA ALA A 381 6.44 16.84 -19.83
C ALA A 381 7.18 15.60 -20.35
N LEU A 382 8.42 15.78 -20.85
CA LEU A 382 9.26 14.69 -21.31
C LEU A 382 9.64 13.73 -20.17
N ARG A 383 10.09 14.24 -19.02
CA ARG A 383 10.39 13.38 -17.85
C ARG A 383 9.16 12.62 -17.39
N ARG A 384 7.98 13.26 -17.35
CA ARG A 384 6.72 12.58 -17.03
C ARG A 384 6.45 11.45 -18.00
N GLN A 385 6.58 11.70 -19.31
CA GLN A 385 6.37 10.70 -20.34
C GLN A 385 7.35 9.54 -20.20
N MET A 386 8.63 9.81 -19.91
CA MET A 386 9.65 8.78 -19.65
C MET A 386 9.37 7.97 -18.37
N ALA A 387 9.01 8.63 -17.27
CA ALA A 387 8.70 7.97 -16.01
C ALA A 387 7.46 7.05 -16.15
N ARG A 388 6.42 7.56 -16.82
CA ARG A 388 5.20 6.81 -17.14
C ARG A 388 5.48 5.67 -18.12
N GLY A 389 6.19 5.94 -19.23
CA GLY A 389 6.50 4.97 -20.27
C GLY A 389 7.43 3.85 -19.81
N SER A 390 8.33 4.14 -18.85
CA SER A 390 9.19 3.13 -18.22
C SER A 390 8.48 2.33 -17.11
N SER A 391 7.23 2.65 -16.79
CA SER A 391 6.45 1.92 -15.79
C SER A 391 5.89 0.64 -16.38
N LEU A 392 6.39 -0.51 -15.91
CA LEU A 392 5.93 -1.83 -16.39
C LEU A 392 4.41 -2.01 -16.21
N SER A 393 3.84 -1.33 -15.22
CA SER A 393 2.41 -1.27 -14.97
C SER A 393 1.59 -0.55 -16.04
N THR A 394 2.11 0.56 -16.59
CA THR A 394 1.45 1.32 -17.64
C THR A 394 1.47 0.50 -18.92
N ALA A 395 2.59 -0.17 -19.20
CA ALA A 395 2.69 -1.13 -20.29
C ALA A 395 1.71 -2.30 -20.10
N LEU A 396 1.61 -2.86 -18.89
CA LEU A 396 0.69 -3.96 -18.60
C LEU A 396 -0.78 -3.55 -18.73
N ALA A 397 -1.15 -2.37 -18.23
CA ALA A 397 -2.49 -1.83 -18.32
C ALA A 397 -2.91 -1.57 -19.77
N ALA A 398 -1.98 -1.04 -20.57
CA ALA A 398 -2.17 -0.85 -22.01
C ALA A 398 -2.33 -2.19 -22.74
N TRP A 399 -1.46 -3.16 -22.44
CA TRP A 399 -1.50 -4.51 -23.04
C TRP A 399 -2.78 -5.27 -22.70
N LEU A 400 -3.26 -5.16 -21.46
CA LEU A 400 -4.52 -5.76 -21.02
C LEU A 400 -5.76 -4.99 -21.49
N GLY A 401 -5.60 -3.85 -22.18
CA GLY A 401 -6.72 -3.01 -22.62
C GLY A 401 -7.55 -2.42 -21.47
N LEU A 402 -7.02 -2.39 -20.23
CA LEU A 402 -7.78 -1.96 -19.05
C LEU A 402 -8.20 -0.48 -19.11
N ASN A 403 -7.47 0.32 -19.88
CA ASN A 403 -7.80 1.73 -20.12
C ASN A 403 -8.98 1.90 -21.09
N GLN A 404 -9.25 0.91 -21.95
CA GLN A 404 -10.30 0.95 -22.97
C GLN A 404 -11.55 0.16 -22.54
N ALA A 405 -11.40 -0.77 -21.60
CA ALA A 405 -12.46 -1.63 -21.11
C ALA A 405 -12.65 -1.51 -19.58
N PRO A 406 -13.37 -0.48 -19.09
CA PRO A 406 -13.63 -0.31 -17.65
C PRO A 406 -14.32 -1.50 -16.99
N TRP A 407 -15.11 -2.26 -17.76
CA TRP A 407 -15.75 -3.49 -17.29
C TRP A 407 -14.73 -4.61 -17.03
N ALA A 408 -13.64 -4.69 -17.81
CA ALA A 408 -12.60 -5.71 -17.64
C ALA A 408 -11.81 -5.45 -16.36
N TRP A 409 -11.53 -4.19 -16.04
CA TRP A 409 -10.95 -3.78 -14.76
C TRP A 409 -11.84 -4.17 -13.57
N GLN A 410 -13.14 -3.90 -13.66
CA GLN A 410 -14.09 -4.29 -12.61
C GLN A 410 -14.18 -5.81 -12.45
N ALA A 411 -14.24 -6.57 -13.55
CA ALA A 411 -14.25 -8.02 -13.53
C ALA A 411 -12.97 -8.59 -12.90
N LEU A 412 -11.80 -8.05 -13.26
CA LEU A 412 -10.51 -8.43 -12.69
C LEU A 412 -10.46 -8.20 -11.18
N PHE A 413 -10.91 -7.03 -10.72
CA PHE A 413 -10.98 -6.70 -9.30
C PHE A 413 -11.87 -7.68 -8.55
N TRP A 414 -13.10 -7.91 -9.02
CA TRP A 414 -14.03 -8.82 -8.34
C TRP A 414 -13.55 -10.27 -8.37
N LEU A 415 -12.95 -10.71 -9.48
CA LEU A 415 -12.31 -12.02 -9.56
C LEU A 415 -11.20 -12.16 -8.51
N ALA A 416 -10.32 -11.17 -8.38
CA ALA A 416 -9.24 -11.18 -7.40
C ALA A 416 -9.79 -11.18 -5.96
N ALA A 417 -10.77 -10.33 -5.67
CA ALA A 417 -11.40 -10.23 -4.35
C ALA A 417 -12.12 -11.52 -3.95
N LEU A 418 -12.90 -12.13 -4.86
CA LEU A 418 -13.66 -13.35 -4.60
C LEU A 418 -12.77 -14.60 -4.57
N ALA A 419 -11.70 -14.66 -5.36
CA ALA A 419 -10.75 -15.76 -5.33
C ALA A 419 -9.84 -15.73 -4.09
N SER A 420 -9.75 -14.60 -3.39
CA SER A 420 -8.82 -14.38 -2.29
C SER A 420 -9.00 -15.38 -1.13
N PRO A 421 -10.21 -15.57 -0.54
CA PRO A 421 -10.41 -16.52 0.55
C PRO A 421 -10.03 -17.96 0.18
N LEU A 422 -10.37 -18.38 -1.05
CA LEU A 422 -10.01 -19.71 -1.56
C LEU A 422 -8.49 -19.87 -1.65
N CYS A 423 -7.78 -18.89 -2.23
CA CYS A 423 -6.33 -18.94 -2.36
C CYS A 423 -5.63 -18.93 -0.99
N LEU A 424 -6.09 -18.12 -0.03
CA LEU A 424 -5.58 -18.14 1.34
C LEU A 424 -5.81 -19.50 2.01
N GLY A 425 -7.01 -20.06 1.87
CA GLY A 425 -7.34 -21.40 2.36
C GLY A 425 -6.41 -22.47 1.77
N LEU A 426 -6.17 -22.43 0.46
CA LEU A 426 -5.25 -23.35 -0.22
C LEU A 426 -3.80 -23.18 0.26
N ALA A 427 -3.35 -21.95 0.50
CA ALA A 427 -1.99 -21.67 0.99
C ALA A 427 -1.76 -22.23 2.41
N VAL A 428 -2.77 -22.15 3.29
CA VAL A 428 -2.66 -22.52 4.71
C VAL A 428 -3.01 -23.99 4.97
N LEU A 429 -4.06 -24.51 4.33
CA LEU A 429 -4.63 -25.81 4.66
C LEU A 429 -4.00 -26.98 3.89
N ARG A 430 -3.48 -26.74 2.68
CA ARG A 430 -3.02 -27.81 1.77
C ARG A 430 -1.66 -28.39 2.18
N ARG A 431 -1.66 -29.55 2.84
CA ARG A 431 -0.43 -30.27 3.28
C ARG A 431 0.41 -30.84 2.13
N SER A 432 -0.22 -31.35 1.08
CA SER A 432 0.44 -32.11 -0.01
C SER A 432 1.00 -31.23 -1.17
N SER A 433 0.92 -29.90 -1.04
CA SER A 433 1.39 -29.01 -2.12
C SER A 433 2.86 -28.62 -1.94
N SER A 434 3.59 -28.52 -3.06
CA SER A 434 4.94 -27.96 -3.10
C SER A 434 4.94 -26.57 -2.44
N GLY A 435 5.93 -26.27 -1.58
CA GLY A 435 5.99 -24.98 -0.90
C GLY A 435 5.94 -23.76 -1.84
N SER A 436 6.48 -23.90 -3.05
CA SER A 436 6.41 -22.88 -4.10
C SER A 436 4.97 -22.56 -4.53
N ALA A 437 4.08 -23.55 -4.61
CA ALA A 437 2.68 -23.35 -4.95
C ALA A 437 1.93 -22.63 -3.80
N ARG A 438 2.26 -22.97 -2.54
CA ARG A 438 1.68 -22.31 -1.36
C ARG A 438 2.04 -20.82 -1.30
N ALA A 439 3.29 -20.48 -1.57
CA ALA A 439 3.73 -19.09 -1.66
C ALA A 439 2.96 -18.32 -2.74
N ALA A 440 2.76 -18.92 -3.91
CA ALA A 440 2.00 -18.30 -4.99
C ALA A 440 0.51 -18.13 -4.64
N TYR A 441 -0.13 -19.13 -4.04
CA TYR A 441 -1.50 -19.00 -3.51
C TYR A 441 -1.59 -17.95 -2.40
N MET A 442 -0.56 -17.82 -1.56
CA MET A 442 -0.52 -16.78 -0.54
C MET A 442 -0.47 -15.38 -1.17
N LEU A 443 0.39 -15.15 -2.18
CA LEU A 443 0.43 -13.87 -2.91
C LEU A 443 -0.88 -13.56 -3.63
N LEU A 444 -1.53 -14.56 -4.23
CA LEU A 444 -2.86 -14.40 -4.85
C LEU A 444 -3.91 -14.01 -3.81
N GLY A 445 -3.99 -14.78 -2.72
CA GLY A 445 -4.94 -14.57 -1.66
C GLY A 445 -4.78 -13.18 -1.02
N LEU A 446 -3.55 -12.83 -0.65
CA LEU A 446 -3.27 -11.54 -0.05
C LEU A 446 -3.43 -10.38 -1.03
N GLY A 447 -3.02 -10.54 -2.29
CA GLY A 447 -3.18 -9.53 -3.32
C GLY A 447 -4.64 -9.12 -3.49
N GLY A 448 -5.54 -10.10 -3.65
CA GLY A 448 -6.99 -9.84 -3.74
C GLY A 448 -7.59 -9.25 -2.46
N MET A 449 -7.13 -9.71 -1.29
CA MET A 449 -7.57 -9.16 0.01
C MET A 449 -7.17 -7.69 0.16
N VAL A 450 -5.93 -7.35 -0.20
CA VAL A 450 -5.39 -6.00 -0.14
C VAL A 450 -6.09 -5.08 -1.13
N MET A 451 -6.37 -5.54 -2.35
CA MET A 451 -7.17 -4.78 -3.32
C MET A 451 -8.55 -4.44 -2.74
N PHE A 452 -9.26 -5.46 -2.25
CA PHE A 452 -10.56 -5.28 -1.64
C PHE A 452 -10.52 -4.31 -0.46
N TYR A 453 -9.58 -4.52 0.46
CA TYR A 453 -9.40 -3.68 1.64
C TYR A 453 -9.11 -2.23 1.28
N SER A 454 -8.21 -1.98 0.32
CA SER A 454 -7.79 -0.63 -0.06
C SER A 454 -8.96 0.16 -0.66
N LEU A 455 -9.76 -0.47 -1.51
CA LEU A 455 -10.99 0.15 -2.02
C LEU A 455 -12.02 0.35 -0.91
N PHE A 456 -12.31 -0.70 -0.13
CA PHE A 456 -13.30 -0.67 0.95
C PHE A 456 -12.99 0.43 1.97
N SER A 457 -11.75 0.46 2.45
CA SER A 457 -11.30 1.45 3.44
C SER A 457 -11.31 2.87 2.90
N SER A 458 -11.11 3.08 1.60
CA SER A 458 -11.17 4.42 1.01
C SER A 458 -12.61 4.87 0.79
N VAL A 459 -13.47 4.01 0.22
CA VAL A 459 -14.90 4.34 -0.03
C VAL A 459 -15.64 4.60 1.27
N PHE A 460 -15.49 3.72 2.26
CA PHE A 460 -16.21 3.83 3.54
C PHE A 460 -15.40 4.51 4.65
N GLY A 461 -14.17 4.92 4.33
CA GLY A 461 -13.34 5.73 5.20
C GLY A 461 -13.39 7.20 4.85
N ASP A 462 -13.40 7.56 3.56
CA ASP A 462 -13.19 8.93 3.08
C ASP A 462 -14.19 9.39 1.98
N GLY A 463 -15.05 8.51 1.46
CA GLY A 463 -15.99 8.80 0.36
C GLY A 463 -15.33 8.82 -1.03
N TYR A 464 -16.11 9.11 -2.07
CA TYR A 464 -15.63 8.98 -3.47
C TYR A 464 -14.57 10.01 -3.83
N VAL A 465 -14.68 11.22 -3.29
CA VAL A 465 -13.77 12.33 -3.61
C VAL A 465 -12.30 12.02 -3.26
N GLU A 466 -12.09 11.21 -2.23
CA GLU A 466 -10.77 10.86 -1.70
C GLU A 466 -10.29 9.45 -2.14
N VAL A 467 -11.17 8.59 -2.68
CA VAL A 467 -10.85 7.21 -3.09
C VAL A 467 -9.58 7.11 -3.94
N PRO A 468 -9.45 7.87 -5.05
CA PRO A 468 -8.19 8.12 -5.74
C PRO A 468 -6.92 8.15 -4.87
N ARG A 469 -6.92 8.99 -3.85
CA ARG A 469 -5.72 9.35 -3.10
C ARG A 469 -5.41 8.33 -2.01
N HIS A 470 -6.45 7.69 -1.47
CA HIS A 470 -6.34 6.87 -0.27
C HIS A 470 -6.23 5.35 -0.57
N ALA A 471 -6.63 4.90 -1.76
CA ALA A 471 -6.57 3.49 -2.17
C ALA A 471 -5.16 3.00 -2.61
N VAL A 472 -4.10 3.58 -2.05
CA VAL A 472 -2.69 3.36 -2.44
C VAL A 472 -2.26 1.88 -2.40
N GLY A 473 -2.77 1.11 -1.44
CA GLY A 473 -2.48 -0.33 -1.35
C GLY A 473 -3.09 -1.17 -2.47
N LEU A 474 -4.06 -0.64 -3.23
CA LEU A 474 -4.75 -1.37 -4.29
C LEU A 474 -3.76 -1.85 -5.37
N LEU A 475 -2.82 -0.99 -5.77
CA LEU A 475 -1.84 -1.31 -6.80
C LEU A 475 -0.81 -2.34 -6.31
N VAL A 476 -0.40 -2.25 -5.05
CA VAL A 476 0.43 -3.27 -4.39
C VAL A 476 -0.27 -4.63 -4.37
N GLY A 477 -1.56 -4.65 -4.01
CA GLY A 477 -2.39 -5.85 -4.03
C GLY A 477 -2.52 -6.46 -5.43
N LEU A 478 -2.76 -5.62 -6.44
CA LEU A 478 -2.85 -6.04 -7.83
C LEU A 478 -1.55 -6.69 -8.31
N TYR A 479 -0.39 -6.08 -8.04
CA TYR A 479 0.90 -6.67 -8.44
C TYR A 479 1.21 -7.96 -7.69
N ALA A 480 0.87 -8.06 -6.41
CA ALA A 480 1.03 -9.31 -5.67
C ALA A 480 0.15 -10.41 -6.28
N TRP A 481 -1.09 -10.10 -6.64
CA TRP A 481 -2.01 -11.04 -7.28
C TRP A 481 -1.48 -11.51 -8.64
N LEU A 482 -1.12 -10.57 -9.53
CA LEU A 482 -0.57 -10.88 -10.85
C LEU A 482 0.74 -11.67 -10.77
N THR A 483 1.60 -11.33 -9.82
CA THR A 483 2.86 -12.04 -9.58
C THR A 483 2.60 -13.48 -9.12
N GLY A 484 1.62 -13.68 -8.24
CA GLY A 484 1.19 -15.02 -7.82
C GLY A 484 0.63 -15.85 -8.97
N LEU A 485 -0.18 -15.24 -9.86
CA LEU A 485 -0.70 -15.89 -11.06
C LEU A 485 0.43 -16.33 -12.00
N LEU A 486 1.33 -15.39 -12.33
CA LEU A 486 2.47 -15.65 -13.19
C LEU A 486 3.33 -16.79 -12.63
N TRP A 487 3.55 -16.80 -11.31
CA TRP A 487 4.32 -17.85 -10.68
C TRP A 487 3.66 -19.23 -10.80
N LEU A 488 2.34 -19.33 -10.61
CA LEU A 488 1.62 -20.59 -10.84
C LEU A 488 1.67 -21.02 -12.31
N ALA A 489 1.52 -20.09 -13.26
CA ALA A 489 1.60 -20.38 -14.69
C ALA A 489 2.99 -20.93 -15.08
N VAL A 490 4.07 -20.29 -14.60
CA VAL A 490 5.44 -20.78 -14.81
C VAL A 490 5.64 -22.17 -14.21
N GLN A 491 5.14 -22.42 -13.00
CA GLN A 491 5.22 -23.75 -12.39
C GLN A 491 4.46 -24.81 -13.19
N ALA A 492 3.29 -24.49 -13.72
CA ALA A 492 2.50 -25.40 -14.55
C ALA A 492 3.22 -25.74 -15.88
N LEU A 493 3.81 -24.73 -16.54
CA LEU A 493 4.58 -24.92 -17.77
C LEU A 493 5.82 -25.79 -17.55
N VAL A 494 6.57 -25.53 -16.47
CA VAL A 494 7.73 -26.34 -16.10
C VAL A 494 7.33 -27.80 -15.84
N ARG A 495 6.23 -28.04 -15.11
CA ARG A 495 5.72 -29.40 -14.88
C ARG A 495 5.29 -30.11 -16.16
N ARG A 496 4.62 -29.41 -17.08
CA ARG A 496 4.22 -29.99 -18.37
C ARG A 496 5.44 -30.41 -19.19
N ARG A 497 6.47 -29.56 -19.27
CA ARG A 497 7.71 -29.89 -20.00
C ARG A 497 8.45 -31.08 -19.38
N LEU A 498 8.53 -31.13 -18.05
CA LEU A 498 9.15 -32.26 -17.36
C LEU A 498 8.33 -33.56 -17.53
N GLY A 499 7.00 -33.48 -17.53
CA GLY A 499 6.13 -34.63 -17.79
C GLY A 499 6.23 -35.14 -19.22
N GLN A 500 6.37 -34.26 -20.22
CA GLN A 500 6.60 -34.64 -21.62
C GLN A 500 7.98 -35.28 -21.82
N ALA A 501 9.01 -34.80 -21.11
CA ALA A 501 10.36 -35.36 -21.18
C ALA A 501 10.48 -36.75 -20.54
N ALA A 502 9.52 -37.14 -19.69
CA ALA A 502 9.51 -38.45 -19.03
C ALA A 502 8.97 -39.59 -19.91
N GLY A 503 8.34 -39.29 -21.06
CA GLY A 503 7.74 -40.28 -21.98
C GLY A 503 6.56 -41.07 -21.37
N PRO A 504 5.64 -41.63 -22.19
CA PRO A 504 4.82 -42.74 -21.71
C PRO A 504 5.77 -43.92 -21.42
N ALA A 505 5.76 -44.37 -20.17
CA ALA A 505 6.53 -45.54 -19.72
C ALA A 505 6.02 -46.83 -20.36
#